data_AF-A0A1H3IV91-F1
#
_entry.id   AF-A0A1H3IV91-F1
#
_cell.length_a   1.000
_cell.length_b   1.000
_cell.length_c   1.000
_cell.angle_alpha   90.00
_cell.angle_beta   90.00
_cell.angle_gamma   90.00
#
_symmetry.space_group_name_H-M   'P 1'
#
loop_
_entity.id
_entity.type
_entity.pdbx_description
1 polymer ?
#
loop_
_entity_poly.entity_id
_entity_poly.type
_entity_poly.pdbx_seq_one_letter_code
_entity_poly.pdbx_strand_id
1 'polypeptide(L)'
;MIDHDTRINPDWTVAQLLDLYDGHTYETKHDHPDRFICDFCAAGVAYSSTPRVAQYVTDRILNPDHPVWQSKMREHPGKRPLTPLATYCEDCAARRLYFPCEGFNEARVFFTLKEDRTMSNPEVTDISSADDGIPWNPRELSEKITGVPWEANAILAGDELWGPENMVTVFLSMGSGVDIRELVKWDGSLDPQVLGHARREYRAFTRKMLEKGQTRTAFRDHVRGDN
;
A
#
# COMPACT_ATOMS: atom_id res chain seq x y z
N MET A 1 16.57 -3.61 14.74
CA MET A 1 15.64 -4.75 14.67
C MET A 1 14.62 -4.58 15.76
N ILE A 2 13.33 -4.61 15.40
CA ILE A 2 12.25 -4.47 16.37
C ILE A 2 12.13 -5.77 17.17
N ASP A 3 11.86 -5.67 18.47
CA ASP A 3 11.78 -6.82 19.37
C ASP A 3 10.60 -7.72 18.99
N HIS A 4 10.81 -9.04 19.03
CA HIS A 4 9.84 -10.07 18.66
C HIS A 4 8.56 -10.04 19.51
N ASP A 5 8.65 -9.60 20.76
CA ASP A 5 7.52 -9.48 21.69
C ASP A 5 6.78 -8.14 21.53
N THR A 6 7.27 -7.24 20.67
CA THR A 6 6.59 -5.97 20.36
C THR A 6 5.20 -6.28 19.79
N ARG A 7 4.18 -5.68 20.41
CA ARG A 7 2.80 -5.76 19.95
C ARG A 7 2.60 -4.84 18.76
N ILE A 8 2.03 -5.39 17.68
CA ILE A 8 1.53 -4.60 16.55
C ILE A 8 0.14 -4.08 16.90
N ASN A 9 -0.68 -4.94 17.50
CA ASN A 9 -1.98 -4.60 18.09
C ASN A 9 -2.27 -5.57 19.27
N PRO A 10 -3.44 -5.50 19.93
CA PRO A 10 -3.75 -6.40 21.04
C PRO A 10 -3.69 -7.90 20.70
N ASP A 11 -3.91 -8.26 19.43
CA ASP A 11 -4.02 -9.66 18.98
C ASP A 11 -2.69 -10.23 18.46
N TRP A 12 -1.78 -9.38 17.97
CA TRP A 12 -0.60 -9.80 17.21
C TRP A 12 0.71 -9.20 17.75
N THR A 13 1.76 -10.03 17.80
CA THR A 13 3.15 -9.61 18.01
C THR A 13 3.95 -9.65 16.71
N VAL A 14 5.14 -9.04 16.74
CA VAL A 14 6.13 -9.14 15.65
C VAL A 14 6.48 -10.60 15.35
N ALA A 15 6.75 -11.43 16.36
CA ALA A 15 7.06 -12.84 16.16
C ALA A 15 5.96 -13.56 15.37
N GLN A 16 4.70 -13.36 15.75
CA GLN A 16 3.56 -13.98 15.08
C GLN A 16 3.39 -13.50 13.64
N LEU A 17 3.71 -12.23 13.36
CA LEU A 17 3.72 -11.72 11.99
C LEU A 17 4.85 -12.36 11.17
N LEU A 18 6.05 -12.50 11.72
CA LEU A 18 7.18 -13.15 11.04
C LEU A 18 6.88 -14.62 10.72
N ASP A 19 6.23 -15.34 11.62
CA ASP A 19 5.80 -16.73 11.43
C ASP A 19 4.81 -16.89 10.26
N LEU A 20 3.98 -15.88 9.98
CA LEU A 20 3.07 -15.88 8.82
C LEU A 20 3.80 -15.72 7.47
N TYR A 21 5.03 -15.24 7.50
CA TYR A 21 5.83 -15.00 6.30
C TYR A 21 6.87 -16.09 6.09
N ASP A 22 7.55 -16.57 7.13
CA ASP A 22 8.68 -17.48 6.93
C ASP A 22 8.22 -18.85 6.39
N GLY A 23 8.79 -19.25 5.25
CA GLY A 23 8.46 -20.53 4.61
C GLY A 23 7.11 -20.58 3.89
N HIS A 24 6.31 -19.52 3.94
CA HIS A 24 5.01 -19.45 3.28
C HIS A 24 5.15 -19.04 1.80
N THR A 25 4.20 -19.49 0.97
CA THR A 25 4.14 -19.12 -0.44
C THR A 25 3.65 -17.68 -0.59
N TYR A 26 4.35 -16.89 -1.38
CA TYR A 26 3.92 -15.54 -1.71
C TYR A 26 2.71 -15.54 -2.64
N GLU A 27 1.64 -14.92 -2.17
CA GLU A 27 0.40 -14.69 -2.92
C GLU A 27 0.20 -13.19 -3.16
N THR A 28 -0.15 -12.82 -4.39
CA THR A 28 -0.41 -11.43 -4.76
C THR A 28 -1.54 -11.33 -5.79
N LYS A 29 -2.23 -10.20 -5.79
CA LYS A 29 -3.22 -9.84 -6.83
C LYS A 29 -2.61 -9.71 -8.22
N HIS A 30 -1.30 -9.48 -8.30
CA HIS A 30 -0.54 -9.36 -9.55
C HIS A 30 0.25 -10.64 -9.82
N ASP A 31 -0.40 -11.78 -9.64
CA ASP A 31 0.26 -13.07 -9.78
C ASP A 31 0.84 -13.21 -11.19
N HIS A 32 2.13 -13.52 -11.24
CA HIS A 32 2.86 -13.74 -12.48
C HIS A 32 3.81 -14.92 -12.27
N PRO A 33 3.91 -15.86 -13.22
CA PRO A 33 4.60 -17.12 -12.99
C PRO A 33 6.09 -16.99 -12.68
N ASP A 34 6.77 -15.97 -13.21
CA ASP A 34 8.24 -15.84 -13.18
C ASP A 34 8.75 -14.55 -12.49
N ARG A 35 7.87 -13.66 -12.04
CA ARG A 35 8.27 -12.36 -11.50
C ARG A 35 7.29 -11.78 -10.49
N PHE A 36 7.81 -11.03 -9.55
CA PHE A 36 7.06 -10.12 -8.71
C PHE A 36 6.81 -8.79 -9.44
N ILE A 37 5.63 -8.18 -9.28
CA ILE A 37 5.33 -6.82 -9.78
C ILE A 37 5.21 -5.83 -8.62
N CYS A 38 6.05 -4.79 -8.62
CA CYS A 38 6.02 -3.74 -7.61
C CYS A 38 4.77 -2.87 -7.73
N ASP A 39 4.00 -2.71 -6.65
CA ASP A 39 2.77 -1.90 -6.64
C ASP A 39 3.03 -0.40 -6.85
N PHE A 40 4.26 0.08 -6.65
CA PHE A 40 4.62 1.48 -6.84
C PHE A 40 5.11 1.80 -8.26
N CYS A 41 6.22 1.19 -8.68
CA CYS A 41 6.85 1.51 -9.98
C CYS A 41 6.39 0.59 -11.11
N ALA A 42 5.52 -0.39 -10.81
CA ALA A 42 5.08 -1.43 -11.73
C ALA A 42 6.23 -2.26 -12.34
N ALA A 43 7.46 -2.15 -11.85
CA ALA A 43 8.60 -2.93 -12.34
C ALA A 43 8.40 -4.40 -12.01
N GLY A 44 8.73 -5.26 -12.97
CA GLY A 44 8.74 -6.70 -12.78
C GLY A 44 10.14 -7.16 -12.38
N VAL A 45 10.25 -7.83 -11.24
CA VAL A 45 11.50 -8.37 -10.73
C VAL A 45 11.42 -9.89 -10.75
N ALA A 46 12.30 -10.52 -11.52
CA ALA A 46 12.28 -11.98 -11.70
C ALA A 46 12.48 -12.71 -10.37
N TYR A 47 11.73 -13.79 -10.11
CA TYR A 47 11.93 -14.58 -8.89
C TYR A 47 13.30 -15.27 -8.86
N SER A 48 13.87 -15.59 -10.03
CA SER A 48 15.21 -16.17 -10.17
C SER A 48 16.33 -15.25 -9.68
N SER A 49 16.09 -13.94 -9.54
CA SER A 49 17.06 -13.02 -8.91
C SER A 49 16.95 -12.98 -7.38
N THR A 50 16.10 -13.83 -6.80
CA THR A 50 15.83 -13.91 -5.36
C THR A 50 15.56 -12.55 -4.70
N PRO A 51 14.56 -11.78 -5.17
CA PRO A 51 14.45 -10.38 -4.80
C PRO A 51 14.09 -10.18 -3.33
N ARG A 52 14.67 -9.13 -2.72
CA ARG A 52 14.19 -8.57 -1.45
C ARG A 52 13.00 -7.65 -1.73
N VAL A 53 11.91 -7.86 -1.01
CA VAL A 53 10.66 -7.12 -1.19
C VAL A 53 10.13 -6.66 0.17
N ALA A 54 9.32 -5.62 0.18
CA ALA A 54 8.64 -5.11 1.37
C ALA A 54 7.13 -5.18 1.19
N GLN A 55 6.41 -5.66 2.21
CA GLN A 55 4.95 -5.56 2.29
C GLN A 55 4.52 -4.57 3.36
N TYR A 56 3.56 -3.74 2.97
CA TYR A 56 2.77 -2.93 3.90
C TYR A 56 1.59 -3.76 4.42
N VAL A 57 1.49 -3.86 5.74
CA VAL A 57 0.53 -4.68 6.46
C VAL A 57 -0.26 -3.80 7.42
N THR A 58 -1.56 -4.02 7.52
CA THR A 58 -2.44 -3.29 8.45
C THR A 58 -3.53 -4.18 9.02
N ASP A 59 -4.03 -3.84 10.21
CA ASP A 59 -5.16 -4.50 10.87
C ASP A 59 -6.53 -3.89 10.53
N ARG A 60 -6.55 -2.86 9.68
CA ARG A 60 -7.77 -2.18 9.21
C ARG A 60 -7.64 -1.74 7.76
N ILE A 61 -8.80 -1.53 7.15
CA ILE A 61 -8.94 -1.03 5.78
C ILE A 61 -9.94 0.13 5.70
N LEU A 62 -9.85 0.90 4.63
CA LEU A 62 -10.70 2.04 4.32
C LEU A 62 -12.05 1.63 3.71
N ASN A 63 -12.19 0.41 3.22
CA ASN A 63 -13.41 -0.14 2.61
C ASN A 63 -13.88 -1.40 3.36
N PRO A 64 -14.36 -1.29 4.61
CA PRO A 64 -14.64 -2.44 5.48
C PRO A 64 -15.72 -3.37 4.93
N ASP A 65 -16.63 -2.90 4.08
CA ASP A 65 -17.69 -3.75 3.50
C ASP A 65 -17.20 -4.64 2.35
N HIS A 66 -15.91 -4.56 1.98
CA HIS A 66 -15.35 -5.34 0.89
C HIS A 66 -15.43 -6.85 1.16
N PRO A 67 -15.92 -7.69 0.22
CA PRO A 67 -16.14 -9.12 0.45
C PRO A 67 -14.89 -9.88 0.94
N VAL A 68 -13.71 -9.55 0.41
CA VAL A 68 -12.43 -10.16 0.82
C VAL A 68 -12.13 -9.88 2.30
N TRP A 69 -12.34 -8.64 2.74
CA TRP A 69 -12.13 -8.27 4.14
C TRP A 69 -13.16 -8.95 5.04
N GLN A 70 -14.42 -8.95 4.63
CA GLN A 70 -15.49 -9.64 5.35
C GLN A 70 -15.20 -11.15 5.46
N SER A 71 -14.57 -11.78 4.47
CA SER A 71 -14.12 -13.18 4.57
C SER A 71 -13.02 -13.36 5.61
N LYS A 72 -11.95 -12.54 5.54
CA LYS A 72 -10.84 -12.59 6.52
C LYS A 72 -11.33 -12.38 7.95
N MET A 73 -12.25 -11.45 8.16
CA MET A 73 -12.85 -11.22 9.48
C MET A 73 -13.66 -12.43 9.98
N ARG A 74 -14.32 -13.19 9.10
CA ARG A 74 -15.03 -14.43 9.45
C ARG A 74 -14.07 -15.58 9.76
N GLU A 75 -12.93 -15.65 9.07
CA GLU A 75 -11.89 -16.66 9.30
C GLU A 75 -11.15 -16.43 10.64
N HIS A 76 -11.14 -15.19 11.14
CA HIS A 76 -10.49 -14.79 12.38
C HIS A 76 -11.48 -14.17 13.38
N PRO A 77 -12.50 -14.89 13.85
CA PRO A 77 -13.53 -14.33 14.72
C PRO A 77 -12.92 -13.80 16.03
N GLY A 78 -13.24 -12.55 16.37
CA GLY A 78 -12.75 -11.89 17.57
C GLY A 78 -11.32 -11.35 17.50
N LYS A 79 -10.64 -11.51 16.36
CA LYS A 79 -9.32 -10.93 16.09
C LYS A 79 -9.38 -10.01 14.89
N ARG A 80 -8.54 -8.98 14.87
CA ARG A 80 -8.34 -8.19 13.64
C ARG A 80 -7.22 -8.82 12.81
N PRO A 81 -7.50 -9.30 11.58
CA PRO A 81 -6.47 -9.95 10.78
C PRO A 81 -5.45 -8.91 10.28
N LEU A 82 -4.16 -9.23 10.42
CA LEU A 82 -3.11 -8.48 9.74
C LEU A 82 -3.16 -8.80 8.24
N THR A 83 -3.37 -7.78 7.42
CA THR A 83 -3.63 -7.94 5.99
C THR A 83 -2.57 -7.19 5.18
N PRO A 84 -1.83 -7.87 4.29
CA PRO A 84 -0.93 -7.21 3.35
C PRO A 84 -1.75 -6.48 2.29
N LEU A 85 -1.45 -5.19 2.06
CA LEU A 85 -2.20 -4.33 1.13
C LEU A 85 -1.38 -3.80 -0.04
N ALA A 86 -0.05 -3.77 0.08
CA ALA A 86 0.84 -3.42 -1.00
C ALA A 86 2.20 -4.09 -0.82
N THR A 87 2.86 -4.39 -1.93
CA THR A 87 4.19 -4.96 -2.02
C THR A 87 5.09 -4.10 -2.90
N TYR A 88 6.30 -3.81 -2.42
CA TYR A 88 7.27 -2.94 -3.08
C TYR A 88 8.58 -3.69 -3.34
N CYS A 89 9.25 -3.37 -4.44
CA CYS A 89 10.65 -3.76 -4.60
C CYS A 89 11.54 -3.01 -3.59
N GLU A 90 12.70 -3.57 -3.29
CA GLU A 90 13.67 -3.01 -2.34
C GLU A 90 13.96 -1.52 -2.58
N ASP A 91 14.23 -1.12 -3.83
CA ASP A 91 14.48 0.28 -4.18
C ASP A 91 13.31 1.22 -3.84
N CYS A 92 12.09 0.78 -4.14
CA CYS A 92 10.89 1.58 -3.87
C CYS A 92 10.59 1.63 -2.37
N ALA A 93 10.83 0.54 -1.65
CA ALA A 93 10.67 0.51 -0.21
C ALA A 93 11.70 1.41 0.50
N ALA A 94 12.97 1.36 0.09
CA ALA A 94 14.04 2.17 0.66
C ALA A 94 13.86 3.68 0.42
N ARG A 95 13.32 4.07 -0.75
CA ARG A 95 13.05 5.48 -1.08
C ARG A 95 11.76 6.01 -0.45
N ARG A 96 10.93 5.16 0.15
CA ARG A 96 9.64 5.57 0.72
C ARG A 96 9.68 5.62 2.23
N LEU A 97 9.54 6.85 2.73
CA LEU A 97 9.10 7.09 4.10
C LEU A 97 7.80 6.34 4.34
N TYR A 98 7.81 5.51 5.37
CA TYR A 98 6.63 4.92 5.98
C TYR A 98 5.71 6.05 6.46
N PHE A 99 4.46 6.07 5.99
CA PHE A 99 3.54 7.18 6.23
C PHE A 99 2.28 6.71 6.99
N PRO A 100 2.41 6.41 8.30
CA PRO A 100 1.33 5.83 9.07
C PRO A 100 0.20 6.82 9.37
N CYS A 101 -0.99 6.29 9.59
CA CYS A 101 -2.22 7.02 9.84
C CYS A 101 -2.77 6.67 11.23
N GLU A 102 -3.15 7.69 12.00
CA GLU A 102 -3.84 7.49 13.27
C GLU A 102 -5.10 6.63 13.06
N GLY A 103 -5.36 5.73 13.99
CA GLY A 103 -6.46 4.77 13.95
C GLY A 103 -6.12 3.45 13.25
N PHE A 104 -4.93 3.30 12.66
CA PHE A 104 -4.48 2.07 12.01
C PHE A 104 -3.28 1.47 12.74
N ASN A 105 -3.30 0.16 13.00
CA ASN A 105 -2.06 -0.53 13.38
C ASN A 105 -1.41 -1.05 12.12
N GLU A 106 -0.20 -0.57 11.87
CA GLU A 106 0.49 -0.73 10.60
C GLU A 106 1.88 -1.31 10.85
N ALA A 107 2.35 -2.12 9.90
CA ALA A 107 3.71 -2.64 9.91
C ALA A 107 4.27 -2.71 8.49
N ARG A 108 5.61 -2.66 8.38
CA ARG A 108 6.33 -2.98 7.15
C ARG A 108 7.18 -4.22 7.37
N VAL A 109 6.97 -5.23 6.53
CA VAL A 109 7.70 -6.50 6.57
C VAL A 109 8.56 -6.63 5.32
N PHE A 110 9.86 -6.73 5.48
CA PHE A 110 10.76 -7.12 4.40
C PHE A 110 10.98 -8.64 4.42
N PHE A 111 11.03 -9.25 3.25
CA PHE A 111 11.34 -10.68 3.10
C PHE A 111 12.00 -10.93 1.74
N THR A 112 12.65 -12.07 1.62
CA THR A 112 13.28 -12.52 0.37
C THR A 112 12.37 -13.53 -0.31
N LEU A 113 12.03 -13.26 -1.57
CA LEU A 113 11.31 -14.20 -2.42
C LEU A 113 12.31 -15.14 -3.09
N LYS A 114 12.10 -16.44 -2.92
CA LYS A 114 12.82 -17.47 -3.66
C LYS A 114 12.20 -17.70 -5.04
N GLU A 115 12.91 -18.44 -5.89
CA GLU A 115 12.45 -18.77 -7.25
C GLU A 115 11.10 -19.51 -7.26
N ASP A 116 10.87 -20.37 -6.27
CA ASP A 116 9.61 -21.10 -6.04
C ASP A 116 8.53 -20.25 -5.36
N ARG A 117 8.77 -18.94 -5.20
CA ARG A 117 7.92 -17.95 -4.52
C ARG A 117 7.80 -18.17 -3.02
N THR A 118 8.60 -19.04 -2.41
CA THR A 118 8.65 -19.15 -0.96
C THR A 118 9.31 -17.90 -0.37
N MET A 119 8.67 -17.34 0.65
CA MET A 119 9.17 -16.23 1.43
C MET A 119 10.17 -16.73 2.47
N SER A 120 11.24 -15.96 2.69
CA SER A 120 12.29 -16.31 3.65
C SER A 120 12.95 -15.08 4.26
N ASN A 121 13.56 -15.26 5.43
CA ASN A 121 14.23 -14.20 6.19
C ASN A 121 13.33 -12.97 6.40
N PRO A 122 12.08 -13.13 6.89
CA PRO A 122 11.22 -11.99 7.13
C PRO A 122 11.80 -11.10 8.24
N GLU A 123 11.59 -9.80 8.13
CA GLU A 123 12.04 -8.79 9.08
C GLU A 123 11.00 -7.68 9.14
N VAL A 124 10.53 -7.32 10.35
CA VAL A 124 9.71 -6.12 10.54
C VAL A 124 10.63 -4.91 10.72
N THR A 125 10.53 -3.95 9.80
CA THR A 125 11.39 -2.76 9.80
C THR A 125 10.71 -1.55 10.43
N ASP A 126 9.39 -1.47 10.33
CA ASP A 126 8.59 -0.35 10.79
C ASP A 126 7.30 -0.85 11.43
N ILE A 127 6.87 -0.21 12.52
CA ILE A 127 5.57 -0.42 13.17
C ILE A 127 5.02 0.95 13.55
N SER A 128 3.72 1.14 13.34
CA SER A 128 2.96 2.24 13.94
C SER A 128 1.77 1.65 14.66
N SER A 129 1.61 1.99 15.94
CA SER A 129 0.35 1.72 16.63
C SER A 129 -0.71 2.71 16.13
N ALA A 130 -1.98 2.39 16.41
CA ALA A 130 -3.10 3.25 16.07
C ALA A 130 -3.02 4.65 16.70
N ASP A 131 -2.27 4.83 17.79
CA ASP A 131 -2.18 6.10 18.52
C ASP A 131 -0.94 6.92 18.13
N ASP A 132 0.00 6.33 17.38
CA ASP A 132 1.28 6.96 16.99
C ASP A 132 1.29 7.51 15.55
N GLY A 133 0.22 7.24 14.78
CA GLY A 133 0.10 7.67 13.38
C GLY A 133 -0.19 9.17 13.24
N ILE A 134 -0.05 9.68 12.01
CA ILE A 134 -0.40 11.08 11.72
C ILE A 134 -1.95 11.20 11.68
N PRO A 135 -2.58 12.23 12.29
CA PRO A 135 -4.04 12.37 12.38
C PRO A 135 -4.71 12.85 11.09
N TRP A 136 -4.36 12.27 9.94
CA TRP A 136 -4.96 12.60 8.65
C TRP A 136 -6.07 11.62 8.29
N ASN A 137 -6.97 12.04 7.40
CA ASN A 137 -8.07 11.20 6.94
C ASN A 137 -7.83 10.77 5.47
N PRO A 138 -7.53 9.50 5.21
CA PRO A 138 -7.29 9.01 3.85
C PRO A 138 -8.49 9.18 2.91
N ARG A 139 -9.72 8.96 3.42
CA ARG A 139 -10.94 9.13 2.61
C ARG A 139 -11.12 10.59 2.22
N GLU A 140 -11.01 11.50 3.18
CA GLU A 140 -11.09 12.94 2.90
C GLU A 140 -9.99 13.36 1.93
N LEU A 141 -8.76 12.91 2.14
CA LEU A 141 -7.65 13.22 1.24
C LEU A 141 -7.95 12.80 -0.20
N SER A 142 -8.43 11.57 -0.39
CA SER A 142 -8.86 11.06 -1.70
C SER A 142 -9.91 11.96 -2.32
N GLU A 143 -11.00 12.27 -1.61
CA GLU A 143 -12.07 13.13 -2.11
C GLU A 143 -11.59 14.53 -2.44
N LYS A 144 -10.69 15.09 -1.64
CA LYS A 144 -10.12 16.42 -1.88
C LYS A 144 -9.27 16.39 -3.14
N ILE A 145 -8.47 15.37 -3.41
CA ILE A 145 -7.62 15.27 -4.61
C ILE A 145 -8.47 15.02 -5.86
N THR A 146 -9.36 14.03 -5.79
CA THR A 146 -10.10 13.54 -6.97
C THR A 146 -11.34 14.36 -7.28
N GLY A 147 -11.94 14.99 -6.27
CA GLY A 147 -13.25 15.66 -6.36
C GLY A 147 -14.43 14.70 -6.45
N VAL A 148 -14.21 13.41 -6.19
CA VAL A 148 -15.19 12.33 -6.28
C VAL A 148 -15.36 11.71 -4.90
N PRO A 149 -16.60 11.41 -4.44
CA PRO A 149 -16.83 10.73 -3.17
C PRO A 149 -16.03 9.43 -3.04
N TRP A 150 -15.56 9.13 -1.84
CA TRP A 150 -14.70 7.97 -1.59
C TRP A 150 -15.33 6.67 -2.11
N GLU A 151 -16.62 6.45 -1.87
CA GLU A 151 -17.31 5.23 -2.28
C GLU A 151 -17.28 5.05 -3.80
N ALA A 152 -17.38 6.15 -4.55
CA ALA A 152 -17.26 6.12 -6.00
C ALA A 152 -15.80 5.91 -6.45
N ASN A 153 -14.81 6.51 -5.77
CA ASN A 153 -13.40 6.24 -6.06
C ASN A 153 -13.04 4.78 -5.79
N ALA A 154 -13.50 4.22 -4.67
CA ALA A 154 -13.24 2.84 -4.29
C ALA A 154 -13.77 1.87 -5.35
N ILE A 155 -14.98 2.11 -5.87
CA ILE A 155 -15.54 1.32 -6.99
C ILE A 155 -14.69 1.47 -8.25
N LEU A 156 -14.28 2.69 -8.60
CA LEU A 156 -13.45 2.95 -9.80
C LEU A 156 -12.05 2.34 -9.69
N ALA A 157 -11.53 2.20 -8.48
CA ALA A 157 -10.22 1.61 -8.22
C ALA A 157 -10.25 0.07 -8.17
N GLY A 158 -11.44 -0.55 -8.29
CA GLY A 158 -11.66 -1.99 -8.43
C GLY A 158 -11.91 -2.74 -7.12
N ASP A 159 -11.76 -4.06 -7.14
CA ASP A 159 -11.97 -4.98 -6.00
C ASP A 159 -10.79 -5.00 -5.00
N GLU A 160 -10.11 -3.86 -4.81
CA GLU A 160 -8.92 -3.77 -3.97
C GLU A 160 -9.26 -3.39 -2.52
N LEU A 161 -8.51 -3.95 -1.57
CA LEU A 161 -8.51 -3.48 -0.21
C LEU A 161 -7.63 -2.24 -0.08
N TRP A 162 -8.16 -1.20 0.54
CA TRP A 162 -7.47 0.09 0.68
C TRP A 162 -7.01 0.33 2.11
N GLY A 163 -5.80 0.82 2.26
CA GLY A 163 -5.24 1.33 3.49
C GLY A 163 -4.50 2.65 3.24
N PRO A 164 -4.05 3.32 4.30
CA PRO A 164 -3.30 4.58 4.19
C PRO A 164 -2.14 4.55 3.17
N GLU A 165 -1.18 3.64 3.35
CA GLU A 165 0.07 3.63 2.55
C GLU A 165 -0.16 3.23 1.08
N ASN A 166 -1.03 2.25 0.80
CA ASN A 166 -1.31 1.87 -0.59
C ASN A 166 -2.14 2.95 -1.33
N MET A 167 -2.95 3.72 -0.61
CA MET A 167 -3.57 4.92 -1.18
C MET A 167 -2.55 6.02 -1.51
N VAL A 168 -1.62 6.30 -0.59
CA VAL A 168 -0.49 7.21 -0.82
C VAL A 168 0.33 6.75 -2.04
N THR A 169 0.60 5.45 -2.13
CA THR A 169 1.30 4.83 -3.27
C THR A 169 0.65 5.18 -4.60
N VAL A 170 -0.66 5.01 -4.66
CA VAL A 170 -1.42 5.20 -5.89
C VAL A 170 -1.40 6.66 -6.30
N PHE A 171 -1.61 7.60 -5.37
CA PHE A 171 -1.49 9.02 -5.70
C PHE A 171 -0.09 9.44 -6.13
N LEU A 172 0.95 8.92 -5.48
CA LEU A 172 2.34 9.15 -5.90
C LEU A 172 2.64 8.58 -7.30
N SER A 173 2.00 7.48 -7.67
CA SER A 173 2.17 6.87 -9.00
C SER A 173 1.41 7.61 -10.12
N MET A 174 0.41 8.44 -9.77
CA MET A 174 -0.44 9.17 -10.73
C MET A 174 0.14 10.53 -11.17
N GLY A 175 1.04 11.15 -10.38
CA GLY A 175 1.52 12.51 -10.63
C GLY A 175 3.04 12.62 -10.51
N SER A 176 3.70 13.21 -11.50
CA SER A 176 5.17 13.26 -11.59
C SER A 176 5.81 14.39 -10.78
N GLY A 177 5.14 14.96 -9.77
CA GLY A 177 5.66 16.16 -9.10
C GLY A 177 4.99 16.58 -7.79
N VAL A 178 4.08 15.80 -7.23
CA VAL A 178 3.55 16.06 -5.88
C VAL A 178 3.79 14.86 -5.01
N ASP A 179 4.64 15.03 -4.01
CA ASP A 179 4.69 14.08 -2.92
C ASP A 179 3.46 14.30 -2.04
N ILE A 180 2.52 13.35 -2.06
CA ILE A 180 1.29 13.47 -1.29
C ILE A 180 1.52 13.47 0.23
N ARG A 181 2.73 13.09 0.68
CA ARG A 181 3.15 13.20 2.07
C ARG A 181 3.45 14.65 2.46
N GLU A 182 3.86 15.50 1.51
CA GLU A 182 4.04 16.94 1.74
C GLU A 182 2.70 17.68 1.84
N LEU A 183 1.62 17.08 1.34
CA LEU A 183 0.27 17.62 1.46
C LEU A 183 -0.26 17.53 2.90
N VAL A 184 0.13 16.50 3.63
CA VAL A 184 -0.37 16.24 4.97
C VAL A 184 0.63 16.78 5.99
N LYS A 185 0.21 17.77 6.79
CA LYS A 185 1.01 18.31 7.89
C LYS A 185 0.98 17.37 9.08
N TRP A 186 1.92 17.56 10.01
CA TRP A 186 2.02 16.76 11.24
C TRP A 186 0.75 16.78 12.11
N ASP A 187 -0.03 17.86 12.04
CA ASP A 187 -1.33 17.97 12.74
C ASP A 187 -2.50 17.38 11.94
N GLY A 188 -2.22 16.68 10.84
CA GLY A 188 -3.21 16.07 9.95
C GLY A 188 -3.88 17.05 8.98
N SER A 189 -3.63 18.36 9.12
CA SER A 189 -4.22 19.35 8.23
C SER A 189 -3.57 19.33 6.85
N LEU A 190 -4.34 19.71 5.82
CA LEU A 190 -3.86 19.71 4.44
C LEU A 190 -3.24 21.06 4.06
N ASP A 191 -2.08 21.03 3.39
CA ASP A 191 -1.51 22.22 2.77
C ASP A 191 -2.32 22.63 1.51
N PRO A 192 -2.96 23.81 1.49
CA PRO A 192 -3.80 24.22 0.36
C PRO A 192 -3.02 24.41 -0.96
N GLN A 193 -1.75 24.79 -0.90
CA GLN A 193 -0.93 24.99 -2.10
C GLN A 193 -0.58 23.65 -2.73
N VAL A 194 -0.13 22.69 -1.92
CA VAL A 194 0.16 21.32 -2.35
C VAL A 194 -1.12 20.64 -2.85
N LEU A 195 -2.26 20.87 -2.18
CA LEU A 195 -3.55 20.29 -2.58
C LEU A 195 -3.97 20.77 -3.97
N GLY A 196 -3.80 22.07 -4.23
CA GLY A 196 -4.08 22.66 -5.54
C GLY A 196 -3.23 22.04 -6.64
N HIS A 197 -1.96 21.71 -6.35
CA HIS A 197 -1.08 21.00 -7.27
C HIS A 197 -1.53 19.55 -7.48
N ALA A 198 -1.75 18.78 -6.41
CA ALA A 198 -2.19 17.38 -6.47
C ALA A 198 -3.45 17.21 -7.35
N ARG A 199 -4.44 18.11 -7.19
CA ARG A 199 -5.66 18.15 -8.01
C ARG A 199 -5.37 18.35 -9.50
N ARG A 200 -4.39 19.18 -9.86
CA ARG A 200 -4.03 19.43 -11.27
C ARG A 200 -3.37 18.19 -11.88
N GLU A 201 -2.44 17.57 -11.17
CA GLU A 201 -1.77 16.34 -11.60
C GLU A 201 -2.78 15.21 -11.80
N TYR A 202 -3.68 14.99 -10.84
CA TYR A 202 -4.73 13.98 -10.96
C TYR A 202 -5.63 14.18 -12.19
N ARG A 203 -6.01 15.43 -12.48
CA ARG A 203 -6.81 15.77 -13.67
C ARG A 203 -6.02 15.53 -14.96
N ALA A 204 -4.73 15.84 -14.98
CA ALA A 204 -3.86 15.60 -16.12
C ALA A 204 -3.70 14.08 -16.38
N PHE A 205 -3.45 13.32 -15.31
CA PHE A 205 -3.39 11.87 -15.33
C PHE A 205 -4.68 11.25 -15.87
N THR A 206 -5.83 11.62 -15.31
CA THR A 206 -7.13 11.08 -15.72
C THR A 206 -7.39 11.33 -17.21
N ARG A 207 -7.04 12.52 -17.71
CA ARG A 207 -7.16 12.85 -19.13
C ARG A 207 -6.25 12.00 -20.00
N LYS A 208 -4.99 11.84 -19.62
CA LYS A 208 -4.03 10.96 -20.32
C LYS A 208 -4.52 9.51 -20.34
N MET A 209 -5.07 9.02 -19.23
CA MET A 209 -5.62 7.67 -19.16
C MET A 209 -6.84 7.51 -20.07
N LEU A 210 -7.74 8.50 -20.12
CA LEU A 210 -8.86 8.49 -21.07
C LEU A 210 -8.38 8.43 -22.52
N GLU A 211 -7.37 9.22 -22.89
CA GLU A 211 -6.76 9.22 -24.22
C GLU A 211 -6.10 7.87 -24.57
N LYS A 212 -5.48 7.21 -23.59
CA LYS A 212 -4.85 5.88 -23.75
C LYS A 212 -5.81 4.69 -23.49
N GLY A 213 -7.12 4.93 -23.39
CA GLY A 213 -8.14 3.90 -23.25
C GLY A 213 -8.21 3.20 -21.88
N GLN A 214 -7.66 3.82 -20.82
CA GLN A 214 -7.76 3.39 -19.42
C GLN A 214 -7.29 1.94 -19.16
N THR A 215 -6.26 1.49 -19.88
CA THR A 215 -5.75 0.12 -19.74
C THR A 215 -4.69 0.02 -18.63
N ARG A 216 -4.54 -1.17 -18.04
CA ARG A 216 -3.42 -1.47 -17.11
C ARG A 216 -2.05 -1.23 -17.75
N THR A 217 -1.91 -1.50 -19.04
CA THR A 217 -0.71 -1.21 -19.83
C THR A 217 -0.44 0.29 -19.87
N ALA A 218 -1.44 1.11 -20.18
CA ALA A 218 -1.29 2.56 -20.20
C ALA A 218 -0.92 3.14 -18.82
N PHE A 219 -1.48 2.59 -17.74
CA PHE A 219 -1.10 2.95 -16.37
C PHE A 219 0.37 2.60 -16.08
N ARG A 220 0.76 1.35 -16.35
CA ARG A 220 2.14 0.88 -16.18
C ARG A 220 3.13 1.74 -16.94
N ASP A 221 2.85 2.02 -18.21
CA ASP A 221 3.72 2.80 -19.08
C ASP A 221 3.84 4.26 -18.59
N HIS A 222 2.74 4.84 -18.08
CA HIS A 222 2.79 6.13 -17.38
C HIS A 222 3.70 6.09 -16.15
N VAL A 223 3.49 5.12 -15.26
CA VAL A 223 4.22 4.99 -13.98
C VAL A 223 5.72 4.80 -14.21
N ARG A 224 6.10 4.06 -15.26
CA ARG A 224 7.50 3.82 -15.62
C ARG A 224 8.18 5.00 -16.33
N GLY A 225 7.39 5.98 -16.81
CA GLY A 225 7.89 7.02 -17.70
C GLY A 225 8.18 6.51 -19.13
N ASP A 226 7.69 5.31 -19.46
CA ASP A 226 7.76 4.69 -20.79
C ASP A 226 6.69 5.34 -21.68
N ASN A 227 6.88 6.61 -22.05
CA ASN A 227 5.92 7.38 -22.84
C ASN A 227 6.23 7.35 -24.33
#